data_AF-A0A7S1LV66-F1
#
_entry.id   AF-A0A7S1LV66-F1
#
_cell.length_a   1.000
_cell.length_b   1.000
_cell.length_c   1.000
_cell.angle_alpha   90.00
_cell.angle_beta   90.00
_cell.angle_gamma   90.00
#
_symmetry.space_group_name_H-M   'P 1'
#
loop_
_entity.id
_entity.type
_entity.pdbx_description
1 polymer ?
#
loop_
_entity_poly.entity_id
_entity_poly.type
_entity_poly.pdbx_seq_one_letter_code
_entity_poly.pdbx_strand_id
1 'polypeptide(L)'
;AGAAGAAQLPQRTPSGPTSSLARWNQAINLAAKAGEKERAERLLSEIEQSGLKPDTISYNSVIHACAKQGDTASARLWLEKMRAHGVAPNAISFNILMDASVKADDAEGAEEWLPRGGGGGG
;
A
#
# COMPACT_ATOMS: atom_id res chain seq x y z
N ALA A 1 -4.90 -15.34 -40.32
CA ALA A 1 -5.42 -16.15 -39.21
C ALA A 1 -4.24 -16.83 -38.52
N GLY A 2 -4.20 -16.81 -37.19
CA GLY A 2 -3.15 -17.49 -36.41
C GLY A 2 -2.46 -16.57 -35.41
N ALA A 3 -3.21 -16.11 -34.40
CA ALA A 3 -2.62 -15.61 -33.17
C ALA A 3 -2.03 -16.79 -32.38
N ALA A 4 -0.80 -16.67 -31.89
CA ALA A 4 -0.32 -17.26 -30.64
C ALA A 4 1.19 -17.09 -30.55
N GLY A 5 1.66 -16.51 -29.45
CA GLY A 5 3.08 -16.44 -29.16
C GLY A 5 3.53 -15.11 -28.57
N ALA A 6 2.73 -14.50 -27.69
CA ALA A 6 3.30 -13.57 -26.71
C ALA A 6 4.23 -14.39 -25.81
N ALA A 7 5.49 -14.53 -26.23
CA ALA A 7 6.55 -15.09 -25.42
C ALA A 7 6.72 -14.16 -24.23
N GLN A 8 6.13 -14.57 -23.11
CA GLN A 8 6.31 -13.98 -21.80
C GLN A 8 7.82 -13.88 -21.57
N LEU A 9 8.34 -12.65 -21.49
CA LEU A 9 9.71 -12.39 -21.04
C LEU A 9 9.92 -13.14 -19.72
N PRO A 10 11.07 -13.81 -19.51
CA PRO A 10 11.35 -14.40 -18.21
C PRO A 10 11.33 -13.26 -17.21
N GLN A 11 10.37 -13.31 -16.28
CA GLN A 11 10.43 -12.53 -15.05
C GLN A 11 11.79 -12.87 -14.45
N ARG A 12 12.77 -11.97 -14.59
CA ARG A 12 14.11 -12.14 -14.04
C ARG A 12 13.95 -12.13 -12.54
N THR A 13 13.66 -13.29 -11.98
CA THR A 13 13.86 -13.56 -10.57
C THR A 13 15.32 -13.28 -10.30
N PRO A 14 15.66 -12.39 -9.35
CA PRO A 14 17.04 -12.21 -8.97
C PRO A 14 17.48 -13.48 -8.23
N SER A 15 18.12 -14.37 -8.97
CA SER A 15 18.83 -15.53 -8.47
C SER A 15 20.09 -15.04 -7.75
N GLY A 16 20.03 -15.03 -6.42
CA GLY A 16 21.15 -14.86 -5.51
C GLY A 16 20.74 -15.36 -4.11
N PRO A 17 21.64 -15.93 -3.30
CA PRO A 17 21.30 -16.45 -1.98
C PRO A 17 21.04 -15.29 -1.00
N THR A 18 19.84 -14.71 -1.07
CA THR A 18 19.25 -13.79 -0.08
C THR A 18 17.76 -13.60 -0.40
N SER A 19 17.02 -14.71 -0.53
CA SER A 19 15.56 -14.81 -0.48
C SER A 19 15.04 -14.44 0.93
N SER A 20 15.39 -13.24 1.38
CA SER A 20 15.10 -12.76 2.73
C SER A 20 13.94 -11.78 2.68
N LEU A 21 13.03 -11.92 3.65
CA LEU A 21 11.91 -11.01 3.91
C LEU A 21 12.33 -9.52 3.90
N ALA A 22 13.57 -9.24 4.32
CA ALA A 22 14.17 -7.91 4.30
C ALA A 22 14.13 -7.22 2.92
N ARG A 23 14.38 -7.96 1.82
CA ARG A 23 14.39 -7.40 0.47
C ARG A 23 12.98 -7.03 0.01
N TRP A 24 12.01 -7.86 0.38
CA TRP A 24 10.60 -7.56 0.15
C TRP A 24 10.14 -6.37 0.98
N ASN A 25 10.48 -6.33 2.27
CA ASN A 25 10.20 -5.20 3.16
C ASN A 25 10.78 -3.90 2.60
N GLN A 26 11.99 -3.93 2.05
CA GLN A 26 12.59 -2.78 1.40
C GLN A 26 11.79 -2.34 0.16
N ALA A 27 11.38 -3.27 -0.70
CA ALA A 27 10.58 -2.97 -1.88
C ALA A 27 9.20 -2.39 -1.54
N ILE A 28 8.51 -2.97 -0.55
CA ILE A 28 7.21 -2.47 -0.06
C ILE A 28 7.37 -1.08 0.54
N ASN A 29 8.40 -0.86 1.37
CA ASN A 29 8.68 0.44 1.96
C ASN A 29 8.97 1.51 0.88
N LEU A 30 9.68 1.16 -0.19
CA LEU A 30 9.91 2.07 -1.32
C LEU A 30 8.60 2.41 -2.04
N ALA A 31 7.75 1.42 -2.31
CA ALA A 31 6.41 1.63 -2.89
C ALA A 31 5.55 2.52 -1.98
N ALA A 32 5.57 2.29 -0.66
CA ALA A 32 4.86 3.09 0.32
C ALA A 32 5.33 4.54 0.37
N LYS A 33 6.66 4.76 0.28
CA LYS A 33 7.22 6.12 0.18
C LYS A 33 6.82 6.81 -1.11
N ALA A 34 6.68 6.07 -2.21
CA ALA A 34 6.20 6.60 -3.49
C ALA A 34 4.67 6.82 -3.53
N GLY A 35 3.91 6.34 -2.54
CA GLY A 35 2.44 6.39 -2.57
C GLY A 35 1.80 5.33 -3.49
N GLU A 36 2.58 4.37 -3.98
CA GLU A 36 2.11 3.31 -4.87
C GLU A 36 1.43 2.18 -4.07
N LYS A 37 0.18 2.40 -3.64
CA LYS A 37 -0.55 1.42 -2.81
C LYS A 37 -0.69 0.06 -3.50
N GLU A 38 -1.07 0.05 -4.78
CA GLU A 38 -1.33 -1.18 -5.54
C GLU A 38 -0.05 -2.02 -5.66
N ARG A 39 1.10 -1.35 -5.81
CA ARG A 39 2.39 -2.03 -5.85
C ARG A 39 2.77 -2.60 -4.49
N ALA A 40 2.56 -1.85 -3.41
CA ALA A 40 2.83 -2.32 -2.05
C ALA A 40 2.00 -3.57 -1.71
N GLU A 41 0.71 -3.57 -2.07
CA GLU A 41 -0.21 -4.70 -1.87
C GLU A 41 0.18 -5.94 -2.69
N ARG A 42 0.54 -5.74 -3.97
CA ARG A 42 1.04 -6.84 -4.82
C ARG A 42 2.30 -7.46 -4.25
N LEU A 43 3.27 -6.65 -3.84
CA LEU A 43 4.52 -7.13 -3.27
C LEU A 43 4.27 -7.96 -1.99
N LEU A 44 3.35 -7.53 -1.13
CA LEU A 44 3.00 -8.30 0.06
C LEU A 44 2.32 -9.64 -0.30
N SER A 45 1.45 -9.64 -1.31
CA SER A 45 0.84 -10.87 -1.84
C SER A 45 1.88 -11.81 -2.47
N GLU A 46 2.93 -11.27 -3.08
CA GLU A 46 4.06 -12.06 -3.60
C GLU A 46 4.90 -12.68 -2.48
N ILE A 47 5.07 -12.00 -1.34
CA ILE A 47 5.70 -12.59 -0.14
C ILE A 47 4.93 -13.86 0.25
N GLU A 48 3.60 -13.78 0.38
CA GLU A 48 2.76 -14.91 0.77
C GLU A 48 2.83 -16.06 -0.24
N GLN A 49 2.78 -15.74 -1.54
CA GLN A 49 2.90 -16.73 -2.62
C GLN A 49 4.29 -17.39 -2.66
N SER A 50 5.33 -16.68 -2.24
CA SER A 50 6.69 -17.23 -2.14
C SER A 50 6.88 -18.20 -0.96
N GLY A 51 5.84 -18.39 -0.13
CA GLY A 51 5.90 -19.22 1.07
C GLY A 51 6.62 -18.54 2.25
N LEU A 52 6.95 -17.26 2.11
CA LEU A 52 7.48 -16.44 3.19
C LEU A 52 6.32 -15.89 4.03
N LYS A 53 6.52 -15.79 5.34
CA LYS A 53 5.52 -15.19 6.24
C LYS A 53 5.78 -13.67 6.31
N PRO A 54 4.83 -12.81 5.88
CA PRO A 54 4.95 -11.38 6.06
C PRO A 54 5.05 -11.05 7.56
N ASP A 55 5.90 -10.08 7.90
CA ASP A 55 6.08 -9.62 9.28
C ASP A 55 5.32 -8.31 9.52
N THR A 56 5.42 -7.82 10.75
CA THR A 56 4.87 -6.52 11.14
C THR A 56 5.34 -5.38 10.25
N ILE A 57 6.57 -5.43 9.73
CA ILE A 57 7.16 -4.39 8.87
C ILE A 57 6.52 -4.43 7.49
N SER A 58 6.31 -5.62 6.91
CA SER A 58 5.63 -5.80 5.62
C SER A 58 4.24 -5.17 5.68
N TYR A 59 3.44 -5.55 6.68
CA TYR A 59 2.08 -5.03 6.86
C TYR A 59 2.06 -3.53 7.11
N ASN A 60 2.89 -3.02 8.04
CA ASN A 60 2.94 -1.59 8.34
C ASN A 60 3.30 -0.76 7.12
N SER A 61 4.16 -1.27 6.23
CA SER A 61 4.56 -0.56 5.02
C SER A 61 3.40 -0.46 4.02
N VAL A 62 2.59 -1.52 3.84
CA VAL A 62 1.38 -1.46 3.00
C VAL A 62 0.33 -0.52 3.61
N ILE A 63 0.09 -0.62 4.92
CA ILE A 63 -0.84 0.27 5.63
C ILE A 63 -0.41 1.74 5.47
N HIS A 64 0.90 2.03 5.56
CA HIS A 64 1.45 3.37 5.32
C HIS A 64 1.24 3.85 3.88
N ALA A 65 1.37 2.97 2.89
CA ALA A 65 1.08 3.30 1.49
C ALA A 65 -0.38 3.72 1.30
N CYS A 66 -1.33 2.94 1.84
CA CYS A 66 -2.77 3.23 1.80
C CYS A 66 -3.09 4.55 2.52
N ALA A 67 -2.58 4.72 3.73
CA ALA A 67 -2.72 5.93 4.54
C ALA A 67 -2.25 7.20 3.82
N LYS A 68 -1.12 7.12 3.11
CA LYS A 68 -0.54 8.25 2.38
C LYS A 68 -1.42 8.71 1.21
N GLN A 69 -2.20 7.79 0.63
CA GLN A 69 -3.16 8.08 -0.44
C GLN A 69 -4.53 8.51 0.10
N GLY A 70 -4.68 8.72 1.43
CA GLY A 70 -5.96 9.01 2.06
C GLY A 70 -6.90 7.81 2.14
N ASP A 71 -6.46 6.63 1.70
CA ASP A 71 -7.26 5.40 1.67
C ASP A 71 -7.24 4.70 3.04
N THR A 72 -7.90 5.33 4.00
CA THR A 72 -8.06 4.82 5.37
C THR A 72 -8.84 3.51 5.41
N ALA A 73 -9.76 3.28 4.47
CA ALA A 73 -10.52 2.03 4.38
C ALA A 73 -9.60 0.83 4.09
N SER A 74 -8.77 0.92 3.05
CA SER A 74 -7.79 -0.12 2.71
C SER A 74 -6.77 -0.31 3.82
N ALA A 75 -6.30 0.78 4.44
CA ALA A 75 -5.36 0.71 5.56
C ALA A 75 -5.93 -0.08 6.77
N ARG A 76 -7.23 0.10 7.09
CA ARG A 76 -7.91 -0.67 8.15
C ARG A 76 -8.06 -2.14 7.79
N LEU A 77 -8.43 -2.44 6.55
CA LEU A 77 -8.54 -3.82 6.05
C LEU A 77 -7.22 -4.59 6.20
N TRP A 78 -6.09 -3.93 5.88
CA TRP A 78 -4.77 -4.53 6.06
C TRP A 78 -4.39 -4.75 7.52
N LEU A 79 -4.80 -3.86 8.43
CA LEU A 79 -4.62 -4.05 9.87
C LEU A 79 -5.43 -5.24 10.41
N GLU A 80 -6.65 -5.45 9.90
CA GLU A 80 -7.45 -6.63 10.24
C GLU A 80 -6.83 -7.92 9.70
N LYS A 81 -6.36 -7.92 8.44
CA LYS A 81 -5.62 -9.05 7.87
C LYS A 81 -4.38 -9.39 8.69
N MET A 82 -3.59 -8.39 9.07
CA MET A 82 -2.43 -8.57 9.94
C MET A 82 -2.79 -9.37 11.21
N ARG A 83 -3.90 -9.01 11.87
CA ARG A 83 -4.42 -9.76 13.05
C ARG A 83 -4.87 -11.18 12.70
N ALA A 84 -5.58 -11.36 11.58
CA ALA A 84 -6.05 -12.66 11.12
C ALA A 84 -4.89 -13.62 10.80
N HIS A 85 -3.76 -13.10 10.31
CA HIS A 85 -2.54 -13.86 10.08
C HIS A 85 -1.69 -14.09 11.35
N GLY A 86 -2.21 -13.70 12.53
CA GLY A 86 -1.55 -13.85 13.82
C GLY A 86 -0.36 -12.89 14.02
N VAL A 87 -0.31 -11.80 13.26
CA VAL A 87 0.68 -10.74 13.42
C VAL A 87 0.04 -9.63 14.26
N ALA A 88 0.63 -9.30 15.41
CA ALA A 88 0.07 -8.29 16.29
C ALA A 88 0.36 -6.87 15.76
N PRO A 89 -0.67 -6.04 15.51
CA PRO A 89 -0.47 -4.62 15.22
C PRO A 89 0.30 -3.96 16.35
N ASN A 90 1.20 -3.04 16.01
CA ASN A 90 1.98 -2.30 16.99
C ASN A 90 1.56 -0.83 17.00
N ALA A 91 2.17 -0.04 17.89
CA ALA A 91 1.92 1.40 17.96
C ALA A 91 2.13 2.10 16.61
N ILE A 92 3.05 1.61 15.77
CA ILE A 92 3.29 2.16 14.42
C ILE A 92 2.05 1.96 13.54
N SER A 93 1.44 0.77 13.52
CA SER A 93 0.21 0.49 12.74
C SER A 93 -0.92 1.47 13.08
N PHE A 94 -1.13 1.74 14.37
CA PHE A 94 -2.15 2.68 14.83
C PHE A 94 -1.79 4.13 14.53
N ASN A 95 -0.53 4.53 14.73
CA ASN A 95 -0.05 5.88 14.41
C ASN A 95 -0.25 6.21 12.93
N ILE A 96 0.02 5.25 12.03
CA ILE A 96 -0.21 5.41 10.60
C ILE A 96 -1.69 5.68 10.30
N LEU A 97 -2.61 4.93 10.92
CA LEU A 97 -4.05 5.12 10.73
C LEU A 97 -4.56 6.45 11.29
N MET A 98 -4.01 6.91 12.42
CA MET A 98 -4.34 8.21 12.97
C MET A 98 -3.89 9.34 12.04
N ASP A 99 -2.65 9.29 11.55
CA ASP A 99 -2.11 10.27 10.59
C ASP A 99 -2.93 10.30 9.28
N ALA A 100 -3.37 9.13 8.81
CA ALA A 100 -4.25 9.03 7.65
C ALA A 100 -5.63 9.66 7.87
N SER A 101 -6.19 9.48 9.07
CA SER A 101 -7.52 9.98 9.41
C SER A 101 -7.53 11.51 9.53
N VAL A 102 -6.50 12.10 10.12
CA VAL A 102 -6.35 13.57 10.18
C VAL A 102 -6.24 14.17 8.77
N LYS A 103 -5.51 13.52 7.86
CA LYS A 103 -5.39 13.97 6.46
C LYS A 103 -6.69 13.85 5.69
N ALA A 104 -7.48 12.82 5.95
CA ALA A 104 -8.79 12.65 5.33
C ALA A 104 -9.79 13.72 5.82
N ASP A 105 -9.75 14.06 7.10
CA ASP A 105 -10.59 15.11 7.71
C ASP A 105 -10.25 16.50 7.11
N ASP A 106 -8.97 16.80 6.92
CA ASP A 106 -8.50 18.04 6.28
C ASP A 106 -8.88 18.10 4.78
N ALA A 107 -8.84 16.96 4.08
CA ALA A 107 -9.25 16.87 2.67
C ALA A 107 -10.77 17.02 2.48
N GLU A 108 -11.58 16.46 3.38
CA GLU A 108 -13.04 16.59 3.33
C GLU A 108 -13.47 18.02 3.70
N GLY A 109 -12.80 18.66 4.68
CA GLY A 109 -13.03 20.07 5.02
C GLY A 109 -12.65 21.07 3.93
N ALA A 110 -11.69 20.72 3.05
CA ALA A 110 -11.24 21.59 1.97
C ALA A 110 -12.24 21.69 0.79
N GLU A 111 -13.08 20.68 0.56
CA GLU A 111 -14.07 20.69 -0.53
C GLU A 111 -15.38 21.42 -0.16
N GLU A 112 -15.64 21.63 1.13
CA GLU A 112 -16.83 22.36 1.62
C GLU A 112 -16.72 23.89 1.40
N TRP A 113 -15.51 24.42 1.15
CA TRP A 113 -15.23 25.86 1.03
C TRP A 113 -14.95 26.36 -0.39
N LEU A 114 -15.35 25.63 -1.44
CA LEU A 114 -15.45 26.24 -2.77
C LEU A 114 -16.79 26.98 -2.90
N PRO A 115 -16.83 28.33 -2.86
CA PRO A 115 -18.02 29.04 -3.27
C PRO A 115 -18.28 28.73 -4.76
N ARG A 116 -19.32 27.94 -5.03
CA ARG A 116 -19.95 27.88 -6.35
C ARG A 116 -20.63 29.23 -6.61
N GLY A 117 -19.87 30.20 -7.07
CA GLY A 117 -20.39 31.48 -7.54
C GLY A 117 -19.27 32.52 -7.63
N GLY A 118 -19.12 33.31 -8.70
CA GLY A 118 -20.11 33.64 -9.70
C GLY A 118 -19.49 33.94 -11.05
N GLY A 119 -20.36 33.79 -12.06
CA GLY A 119 -20.19 34.52 -13.31
C GLY A 119 -20.16 36.03 -13.02
N GLY A 120 -19.34 36.72 -13.80
CA GLY A 120 -19.17 38.16 -13.73
C GLY A 120 -18.26 38.62 -14.85
N GLY A 121 -18.58 38.20 -16.08
CA GLY A 121 -18.12 38.89 -17.27
C GLY A 121 -19.00 40.12 -17.46
N GLY A 122 -18.37 41.30 -17.40
CA GLY A 122 -18.95 42.61 -17.66
C GLY A 122 -17.83 43.60 -17.87
#